data_AF-A0A6P1DSA9-F1
#
_entry.id   AF-A0A6P1DSA9-F1
#
_cell.length_a   1.000
_cell.length_b   1.000
_cell.length_c   1.000
_cell.angle_alpha   90.00
_cell.angle_beta   90.00
_cell.angle_gamma   90.00
#
_symmetry.space_group_name_H-M   'P 1'
#
loop_
_entity.id
_entity.type
_entity.pdbx_description
1 polymer ?
#
loop_
_entity_poly.entity_id
_entity_poly.type
_entity_poly.pdbx_seq_one_letter_code
_entity_poly.pdbx_strand_id
1 'polypeptide(L)'
;MSRRINAALLIGLIGTPIAGSMVAMDYGRALWGDDQIWWTPRTQALALEETDSNVRIYLENEPLRHHLERSSLTALGQDGMAYFVTPDLFRVRINNWDRVKAGYLHAAVYSAFGLGVALTCLVLGLIQFFREPPQSRRRVAGARPRSIRR
;
A
#
# COMPACT_ATOMS: atom_id res chain seq x y z
N MET A 1 -28.15 -17.52 -29.95
CA MET A 1 -28.78 -16.42 -29.19
C MET A 1 -27.65 -15.61 -28.56
N SER A 2 -27.47 -14.34 -28.91
CA SER A 2 -26.47 -13.48 -28.25
C SER A 2 -27.20 -12.57 -27.26
N ARG A 3 -26.78 -12.58 -26.00
CA ARG A 3 -27.26 -11.63 -24.99
C ARG A 3 -26.38 -10.38 -25.04
N ARG A 4 -26.96 -9.21 -24.77
CA ARG A 4 -26.23 -7.94 -24.85
C ARG A 4 -25.43 -7.75 -23.57
N ILE A 5 -24.12 -7.59 -23.70
CA ILE A 5 -23.24 -7.21 -22.58
C ILE A 5 -23.41 -5.71 -22.35
N ASN A 6 -23.82 -5.32 -21.15
CA ASN A 6 -23.95 -3.91 -20.78
C ASN A 6 -22.61 -3.34 -20.26
N ALA A 7 -22.50 -2.01 -20.22
CA ALA A 7 -21.28 -1.33 -19.79
C ALA A 7 -20.92 -1.65 -18.33
N ALA A 8 -21.91 -1.77 -17.44
CA ALA A 8 -21.71 -2.15 -16.04
C ALA A 8 -21.05 -3.53 -15.91
N LEU A 9 -21.48 -4.52 -16.69
CA LEU A 9 -20.87 -5.87 -16.69
C LEU A 9 -19.43 -5.83 -17.18
N LEU A 10 -19.13 -5.06 -18.23
CA LEU A 10 -17.74 -4.88 -18.71
C LEU A 10 -16.84 -4.22 -17.67
N ILE A 11 -17.30 -3.10 -17.08
CA ILE A 11 -16.57 -2.39 -16.03
C ILE A 11 -16.32 -3.32 -14.85
N GLY A 12 -17.33 -4.08 -14.43
CA GLY A 12 -17.18 -5.04 -13.35
C GLY A 12 -16.21 -6.17 -13.66
N LEU A 13 -16.31 -6.76 -14.86
CA LEU A 13 -15.49 -7.91 -15.25
C LEU A 13 -14.01 -7.55 -15.39
N ILE A 14 -13.70 -6.34 -15.87
CA ILE A 14 -12.33 -5.84 -16.03
C ILE A 14 -11.82 -5.22 -14.73
N GLY A 15 -12.65 -4.41 -14.07
CA GLY A 15 -12.28 -3.66 -12.87
C GLY A 15 -12.03 -4.54 -11.66
N THR A 16 -12.79 -5.63 -11.50
CA THR A 16 -12.65 -6.54 -10.34
C THR A 16 -11.28 -7.21 -10.27
N PRO A 17 -10.75 -7.86 -11.32
CA PRO A 17 -9.42 -8.48 -11.25
C PRO A 17 -8.31 -7.44 -11.08
N ILE A 18 -8.42 -6.26 -11.71
CA ILE A 18 -7.42 -5.19 -11.59
C ILE A 18 -7.39 -4.64 -10.17
N ALA A 19 -8.53 -4.13 -9.67
CA ALA A 19 -8.61 -3.57 -8.32
C ALA A 19 -8.36 -4.62 -7.25
N GLY A 20 -8.86 -5.85 -7.45
CA GLY A 20 -8.64 -6.98 -6.55
C GLY A 20 -7.15 -7.34 -6.43
N SER A 21 -6.42 -7.35 -7.54
CA SER A 21 -4.97 -7.60 -7.51
C SER A 21 -4.22 -6.48 -6.78
N MET A 22 -4.62 -5.22 -6.97
CA MET A 22 -4.02 -4.09 -6.27
C MET A 22 -4.23 -4.18 -4.75
N VAL A 23 -5.47 -4.43 -4.32
CA VAL A 23 -5.79 -4.65 -2.90
C VAL A 23 -4.96 -5.79 -2.33
N ALA A 24 -4.93 -6.94 -3.01
CA ALA A 24 -4.22 -8.11 -2.55
C ALA A 24 -2.71 -7.84 -2.40
N MET A 25 -2.11 -7.10 -3.33
CA MET A 25 -0.69 -6.72 -3.25
C MET A 25 -0.42 -5.74 -2.11
N ASP A 26 -1.17 -4.65 -2.02
CA ASP A 26 -0.94 -3.59 -1.03
C ASP A 26 -1.22 -4.11 0.39
N TYR A 27 -2.36 -4.77 0.58
CA TYR A 27 -2.73 -5.36 1.86
C TYR A 27 -1.81 -6.54 2.22
N GLY A 28 -1.47 -7.39 1.26
CA GLY A 28 -0.57 -8.51 1.48
C GLY A 28 0.84 -8.06 1.89
N ARG A 29 1.38 -7.02 1.25
CA ARG A 29 2.67 -6.42 1.66
C ARG A 29 2.61 -5.83 3.06
N ALA A 30 1.49 -5.22 3.45
CA ALA A 30 1.33 -4.67 4.80
C ALA A 30 1.30 -5.75 5.90
N LEU A 31 0.80 -6.95 5.59
CA LEU A 31 0.67 -8.05 6.57
C LEU A 31 1.88 -8.99 6.61
N TRP A 32 2.43 -9.33 5.45
CA TRP A 32 3.48 -10.34 5.31
C TRP A 32 4.83 -9.78 4.85
N GLY A 33 4.95 -8.46 4.74
CA GLY A 33 6.23 -7.84 4.42
C GLY A 33 7.26 -8.04 5.52
N ASP A 34 8.53 -8.13 5.12
CA ASP A 34 9.67 -8.22 6.04
C ASP A 34 9.85 -6.89 6.77
N ASP A 35 9.70 -6.90 8.09
CA ASP A 35 9.84 -5.73 8.94
C ASP A 35 11.30 -5.44 9.31
N GLN A 36 12.23 -6.38 9.10
CA GLN A 36 13.62 -6.26 9.54
C GLN A 36 14.52 -5.50 8.57
N ILE A 37 14.04 -5.12 7.40
CA ILE A 37 14.87 -4.46 6.36
C ILE A 37 14.76 -2.93 6.35
N TRP A 38 13.80 -2.35 7.07
CA TRP A 38 13.45 -0.92 6.97
C TRP A 38 14.24 -0.01 7.93
N TRP A 39 15.42 -0.45 8.35
CA TRP A 39 16.31 0.33 9.20
C TRP A 39 16.95 1.48 8.43
N THR A 40 17.04 2.66 9.07
CA THR A 40 17.81 3.79 8.54
C THR A 40 19.23 3.33 8.14
N PRO A 41 19.75 3.72 6.96
CA PRO A 41 21.12 3.40 6.56
C PRO A 41 22.14 3.90 7.58
N ARG A 42 23.26 3.19 7.75
CA ARG A 42 24.30 3.56 8.74
C ARG A 42 24.84 4.98 8.53
N THR A 43 24.97 5.41 7.27
CA THR A 43 25.42 6.76 6.90
C THR A 43 24.42 7.86 7.23
N GLN A 44 23.17 7.49 7.49
CA GLN A 44 22.07 8.40 7.86
C GLN A 44 21.58 8.13 9.28
N ALA A 45 22.37 7.44 10.10
CA ALA A 45 22.02 7.23 11.50
C ALA A 45 21.82 8.60 12.18
N LEU A 46 20.74 8.70 12.94
CA LEU A 46 20.24 9.94 13.52
C LEU A 46 21.00 10.27 14.79
N ALA A 47 21.12 11.56 15.09
CA ALA A 47 21.58 11.99 16.41
C ALA A 47 20.49 11.71 17.46
N LEU A 48 20.85 11.62 18.74
CA LEU A 48 19.91 11.26 19.80
C LEU A 48 18.76 12.29 19.88
N GLU A 49 19.08 13.56 19.65
CA GLU A 49 18.15 14.70 19.65
C GLU A 49 17.07 14.59 18.57
N GLU A 50 17.37 13.93 17.46
CA GLU A 50 16.44 13.73 16.35
C GLU A 50 15.46 12.57 16.62
N THR A 51 15.74 11.73 17.62
CA THR A 51 14.97 10.53 17.93
C THR A 51 13.92 10.70 19.03
N ASP A 52 13.89 11.82 19.75
CA ASP A 52 13.03 12.08 20.92
C ASP A 52 11.51 11.91 20.67
N SER A 53 11.09 12.01 19.40
CA SER A 53 9.71 11.81 18.95
C SER A 53 9.30 10.35 18.80
N ASN A 54 10.27 9.45 18.59
CA ASN A 54 10.04 8.03 18.32
C ASN A 54 10.56 7.11 19.43
N VAL A 55 11.73 7.43 20.00
CA VAL A 55 12.41 6.61 21.00
C VAL A 55 13.03 7.51 22.05
N ARG A 56 12.85 7.17 23.32
CA ARG A 56 13.57 7.80 24.44
C ARG A 56 14.29 6.73 25.23
N ILE A 57 15.56 6.97 25.48
CA ILE A 57 16.43 6.07 26.24
C ILE A 57 16.66 6.72 27.61
N TYR A 58 16.47 5.94 28.66
CA TYR A 58 16.66 6.39 30.04
C TYR A 58 17.75 5.55 30.69
N LEU A 59 18.55 6.19 31.53
CA LEU A 59 19.50 5.56 32.42
C LEU A 59 19.18 6.06 33.83
N GLU A 60 18.99 5.16 34.80
CA GLU A 60 18.62 5.53 36.18
C GLU A 60 17.39 6.45 36.29
N ASN A 61 16.41 6.28 35.39
CA ASN A 61 15.22 7.12 35.24
C ASN A 61 15.46 8.56 34.77
N GLU A 62 16.68 8.92 34.38
CA GLU A 62 17.00 10.19 33.72
C GLU A 62 17.22 9.96 32.21
N PRO A 63 16.76 10.85 31.32
CA PRO A 63 17.06 10.77 29.89
C PRO A 63 18.56 10.61 29.62
N LEU A 64 18.94 9.63 28.81
CA LEU A 64 20.33 9.35 28.44
C LEU A 64 21.05 10.60 27.92
N ARG A 65 20.32 11.47 27.20
CA ARG A 65 20.81 12.75 26.73
C ARG A 65 21.41 13.62 27.84
N HIS A 66 20.76 13.72 29.00
CA HIS A 66 21.29 14.51 30.11
C HIS A 66 22.58 13.92 30.68
N HIS A 67 22.68 12.59 30.70
CA HIS A 67 23.93 11.92 31.10
C HIS A 67 25.08 12.22 30.15
N LEU A 68 24.81 12.27 28.83
CA LEU A 68 25.80 12.58 27.80
C LEU A 68 26.19 14.07 27.81
N GLU A 69 25.23 14.98 27.95
CA GLU A 69 25.46 16.43 28.04
C GLU A 69 26.33 16.80 29.26
N ARG A 70 26.19 16.08 30.37
CA ARG A 70 26.98 16.27 31.60
C ARG A 70 28.27 15.44 31.63
N SER A 71 28.59 14.72 30.56
CA SER A 71 29.76 13.82 30.49
C SER A 71 29.85 12.82 31.66
N SER A 72 28.69 12.37 32.16
CA SER A 72 28.62 11.41 33.28
C SER A 72 28.89 9.96 32.86
N LEU A 73 29.02 9.71 31.56
CA LEU A 73 29.29 8.41 30.97
C LEU A 73 30.72 8.33 30.46
N THR A 74 31.37 7.21 30.77
CA THR A 74 32.73 6.91 30.32
C THR A 74 32.73 5.55 29.63
N ALA A 75 33.41 5.46 28.50
CA ALA A 75 33.64 4.22 27.78
C ALA A 75 35.14 3.90 27.74
N LEU A 76 35.46 2.62 27.58
CA LEU A 76 36.83 2.16 27.39
C LEU A 76 37.10 1.99 25.89
N GLY A 77 38.11 2.69 25.37
CA GLY A 77 38.56 2.56 24.00
C GLY A 77 39.25 1.22 23.74
N GLN A 78 39.43 0.88 22.47
CA GLN A 78 40.18 -0.33 22.06
C GLN A 78 41.66 -0.26 22.46
N ASP A 79 42.17 0.94 22.67
CA ASP A 79 43.49 1.25 23.21
C ASP A 79 43.58 1.09 24.73
N GLY A 80 42.48 0.75 25.41
CA GLY A 80 42.40 0.63 26.86
C GLY A 80 42.33 1.97 27.60
N MET A 81 42.17 3.08 26.87
CA MET A 81 42.03 4.41 27.47
C MET A 81 40.56 4.74 27.72
N ALA A 82 40.27 5.27 28.90
CA ALA A 82 38.93 5.74 29.22
C ALA A 82 38.67 7.09 28.55
N TYR A 83 37.50 7.25 27.93
CA TYR A 83 37.06 8.52 27.34
C TYR A 83 35.61 8.83 27.71
N PHE A 84 35.30 10.12 27.81
CA PHE A 84 33.94 10.56 28.06
C PHE A 84 33.08 10.36 26.83
N VAL A 85 31.89 9.80 27.02
CA VAL A 85 30.96 9.59 25.92
C VAL A 85 30.14 10.85 25.72
N THR A 86 30.31 11.48 24.57
CA THR A 86 29.61 12.70 24.17
C THR A 86 28.43 12.38 23.25
N PRO A 87 27.44 13.28 23.11
CA PRO A 87 26.26 13.05 22.28
C PRO A 87 26.58 12.71 20.81
N ASP A 88 27.63 13.27 20.24
CA ASP A 88 28.06 13.06 18.85
C ASP A 88 28.57 11.65 18.57
N LEU A 89 29.03 10.93 19.60
CA LEU A 89 29.46 9.52 19.49
C LEU A 89 28.27 8.55 19.44
N PHE A 90 27.08 9.01 19.83
CA PHE A 90 25.86 8.22 19.76
C PHE A 90 25.11 8.47 18.45
N ARG A 91 24.89 7.40 17.69
CA ARG A 91 24.07 7.42 16.48
C ARG A 91 23.04 6.31 16.56
N VAL A 92 21.77 6.65 16.33
CA VAL A 92 20.65 5.73 16.46
C VAL A 92 20.10 5.41 15.07
N ARG A 93 19.85 4.13 14.83
CA ARG A 93 19.12 3.67 13.65
C ARG A 93 17.72 3.29 14.10
N ILE A 94 16.72 3.84 13.42
CA ILE A 94 15.32 3.52 13.68
C ILE A 94 14.79 2.61 12.57
N ASN A 95 13.85 1.75 12.93
CA ASN A 95 13.13 0.92 11.96
C ASN A 95 11.88 1.69 11.51
N ASN A 96 11.74 1.92 10.20
CA ASN A 96 10.64 2.68 9.63
C ASN A 96 9.49 1.80 9.11
N TRP A 97 9.45 0.52 9.48
CA TRP A 97 8.45 -0.42 9.00
C TRP A 97 7.02 0.08 9.23
N ASP A 98 6.73 0.65 10.40
CA ASP A 98 5.38 1.16 10.69
C ASP A 98 4.91 2.22 9.70
N ARG A 99 5.81 3.10 9.25
CA ARG A 99 5.50 4.14 8.27
C ARG A 99 5.28 3.55 6.88
N VAL A 100 6.08 2.55 6.51
CA VAL A 100 5.94 1.83 5.23
C VAL A 100 4.64 1.02 5.20
N LYS A 101 4.36 0.28 6.27
CA LYS A 101 3.13 -0.48 6.49
C LYS A 101 1.91 0.42 6.44
N ALA A 102 1.95 1.58 7.10
CA ALA A 102 0.88 2.58 7.02
C ALA A 102 0.67 3.07 5.58
N GLY A 103 1.75 3.28 4.81
CA GLY A 103 1.67 3.60 3.38
C GLY A 103 0.96 2.52 2.56
N TYR A 104 1.31 1.25 2.77
CA TYR A 104 0.64 0.12 2.11
C TYR A 104 -0.83 -0.01 2.50
N LEU A 105 -1.17 0.12 3.79
CA LEU A 105 -2.55 0.13 4.26
C LEU A 105 -3.36 1.28 3.65
N HIS A 106 -2.76 2.47 3.57
CA HIS A 106 -3.41 3.63 2.96
C HIS A 106 -3.72 3.39 1.47
N ALA A 107 -2.77 2.83 0.72
CA ALA A 107 -2.99 2.43 -0.67
C ALA A 107 -4.08 1.35 -0.80
N ALA A 108 -4.06 0.35 0.09
CA ALA A 108 -5.04 -0.73 0.13
C ALA A 108 -6.48 -0.21 0.34
N VAL A 109 -6.68 0.87 1.10
CA VAL A 109 -8.01 1.47 1.30
C VAL A 109 -8.56 2.03 -0.02
N TYR A 110 -7.76 2.75 -0.80
CA TYR A 110 -8.22 3.29 -2.09
C TYR A 110 -8.48 2.20 -3.11
N SER A 111 -7.62 1.19 -3.20
CA SER A 111 -7.84 0.06 -4.09
C SER A 111 -9.05 -0.77 -3.65
N ALA A 112 -9.31 -0.89 -2.34
CA ALA A 112 -10.50 -1.59 -1.82
C ALA A 112 -11.79 -0.84 -2.15
N PHE A 113 -11.77 0.49 -2.08
CA PHE A 113 -12.87 1.31 -2.57
C PHE A 113 -13.14 1.07 -4.06
N GLY A 114 -12.09 1.10 -4.89
CA GLY A 114 -12.20 0.80 -6.33
C GLY A 114 -12.75 -0.60 -6.60
N LEU A 115 -12.31 -1.60 -5.82
CA LEU A 115 -12.83 -2.97 -5.89
C LEU A 115 -14.31 -3.02 -5.53
N GLY A 116 -14.76 -2.29 -4.49
CA GLY A 116 -16.16 -2.19 -4.12
C GLY A 116 -17.04 -1.63 -5.24
N VAL A 117 -16.57 -0.58 -5.93
CA VAL A 117 -17.24 -0.02 -7.10
C VAL A 117 -17.30 -1.05 -8.24
N ALA A 118 -16.18 -1.70 -8.56
CA ALA A 118 -16.11 -2.69 -9.62
C ALA A 118 -17.02 -3.90 -9.35
N LEU A 119 -17.03 -4.42 -8.12
CA LEU A 119 -17.93 -5.50 -7.69
C LEU A 119 -19.39 -5.08 -7.79
N THR A 120 -19.72 -3.85 -7.39
CA THR A 120 -21.08 -3.33 -7.53
C THR A 120 -21.51 -3.28 -9.00
N CYS A 121 -20.65 -2.77 -9.89
CA CYS A 121 -20.89 -2.78 -11.33
C CYS A 121 -21.03 -4.20 -11.89
N LEU A 122 -20.22 -5.16 -11.40
CA LEU A 122 -20.27 -6.56 -11.81
C LEU A 122 -21.62 -7.19 -11.43
N VAL A 123 -22.05 -7.02 -10.18
CA VAL A 123 -23.32 -7.55 -9.67
C VAL A 123 -24.51 -6.95 -10.44
N LEU A 124 -24.56 -5.62 -10.59
CA LEU A 124 -25.60 -4.95 -11.36
C LEU A 124 -25.59 -5.37 -12.83
N GLY A 125 -24.40 -5.51 -13.41
CA GLY A 125 -24.18 -6.00 -14.76
C GLY A 125 -24.72 -7.41 -14.97
N LEU A 126 -24.42 -8.33 -14.05
CA LEU A 126 -24.91 -9.70 -14.06
C LEU A 126 -26.45 -9.74 -13.94
N ILE A 127 -27.02 -9.01 -12.97
CA ILE A 127 -28.48 -8.94 -12.78
C ILE A 127 -29.17 -8.49 -14.06
N GLN A 128 -28.68 -7.43 -14.71
CA GLN A 128 -29.25 -6.95 -15.98
C GLN A 128 -29.08 -7.97 -17.10
N PHE A 129 -27.90 -8.59 -17.23
CA PHE A 129 -27.62 -9.61 -18.25
C PHE A 129 -28.52 -10.86 -18.14
N PHE A 130 -28.94 -11.24 -16.92
CA PHE A 130 -29.88 -12.33 -16.70
C PHE A 130 -31.35 -11.93 -16.88
N ARG A 131 -31.69 -10.65 -16.68
CA ARG A 131 -33.07 -10.14 -16.82
C ARG A 131 -33.42 -9.75 -18.26
N GLU A 132 -32.46 -9.40 -19.10
CA GLU A 132 -32.72 -9.04 -20.50
C GLU A 132 -33.02 -10.30 -21.37
N PRO A 133 -34.16 -10.33 -22.09
CA PRO A 133 -34.46 -11.43 -23.00
C PRO A 133 -33.45 -11.46 -24.16
N PRO A 134 -33.12 -12.65 -24.71
CA PRO A 134 -32.20 -12.77 -25.83
C PRO A 134 -32.65 -11.86 -26.99
N GLN A 135 -31.76 -11.00 -27.49
CA GLN A 135 -32.09 -10.17 -28.65
C GLN A 135 -32.49 -11.09 -29.81
N SER A 136 -33.73 -10.96 -30.26
CA SER A 136 -34.12 -11.53 -31.55
C SER A 136 -33.20 -10.88 -32.58
N ARG A 137 -32.54 -11.71 -33.41
CA ARG A 137 -31.77 -11.23 -34.56
C ARG A 137 -32.69 -10.25 -35.29
N ARG A 138 -32.38 -8.95 -35.22
CA ARG A 138 -33.09 -7.92 -35.97
C ARG A 138 -32.90 -8.33 -37.43
N ARG A 139 -33.90 -9.01 -38.00
CA ARG A 139 -33.96 -9.36 -39.41
C ARG A 139 -33.76 -8.02 -40.10
N VAL A 140 -32.69 -7.90 -40.91
CA VAL A 140 -32.45 -6.72 -41.72
C VAL A 140 -33.60 -6.67 -42.73
N ALA A 141 -34.73 -6.10 -42.31
CA ALA A 141 -35.88 -5.81 -43.13
C ALA A 141 -35.50 -4.60 -43.97
N GLY A 142 -34.76 -4.84 -45.05
CA GLY A 142 -34.22 -3.78 -45.88
C GLY A 142 -33.48 -4.22 -47.14
N ALA A 143 -33.39 -5.52 -47.44
CA ALA A 143 -32.96 -5.96 -48.77
C ALA A 143 -34.14 -5.77 -49.74
N ARG A 144 -34.25 -4.56 -50.32
CA ARG A 144 -35.15 -4.30 -51.45
C ARG A 144 -34.91 -5.36 -52.53
N PRO A 145 -35.95 -6.03 -53.06
CA PRO A 145 -35.77 -6.90 -54.22
C PRO A 145 -35.29 -6.03 -55.39
N ARG A 146 -34.13 -6.37 -55.96
CA ARG A 146 -33.66 -5.79 -57.22
C ARG A 146 -34.72 -6.08 -58.29
N SER A 147 -35.40 -5.05 -58.78
CA SER A 147 -36.27 -5.16 -59.94
C SER A 147 -35.41 -5.53 -61.14
N ILE A 148 -35.60 -6.74 -61.66
CA ILE A 148 -35.03 -7.18 -62.94
C ILE A 148 -35.77 -6.40 -64.03
N ARG A 149 -35.09 -5.43 -64.67
CA ARG A 149 -35.56 -4.87 -65.94
C ARG A 149 -35.27 -5.89 -67.04
N ARG A 150 -36.34 -6.34 -67.70
CA ARG A 150 -36.28 -7.02 -69.01
C ARG A 150 -35.89 -6.01 -70.08
#